data_AF-A0A5S3XWZ3-F1
#
_entry.id   AF-A0A5S3XWZ3-F1
#
_cell.length_a   1.000
_cell.length_b   1.000
_cell.length_c   1.000
_cell.angle_alpha   90.00
_cell.angle_beta   90.00
_cell.angle_gamma   90.00
#
_symmetry.space_group_name_H-M   'P 1'
#
loop_
_entity.id
_entity.type
_entity.pdbx_description
1 polymer ?
#
loop_
_entity_poly.entity_id
_entity_poly.type
_entity_poly.pdbx_seq_one_letter_code
_entity_poly.pdbx_strand_id
1 'polypeptide(L)'
;MLLDLSQLEFISAAASVLFLSTVQRARYYGPNSNGRLNVVVIEPKDPVIKGLLSSTGLLAALSCFRDKDFEQLFLTGSNYLTGNIPKKDAKRLSEHICKKYKLDKLPNRLSTAIDEGLLNVLHHAYSDKTHSFMKSRWWACAQVVEDENKRKHLQCIILDRGVGVASSIAKGYPDKLNMNLDSAAIQFAMQEGVTSTGKDGRGLGSEDMKHPIELSCENDFLCIYSHKGEVKFDKQNVTVLQHLDTVSSTIIEWSLEFDD
;
A
#
# COMPACT_ATOMS: atom_id res chain seq x y z
N MET A 1 -0.73 16.95 -18.32
CA MET A 1 -1.62 15.78 -18.23
C MET A 1 -2.93 16.23 -17.60
N LEU A 2 -4.04 15.91 -18.25
CA LEU A 2 -5.37 16.14 -17.71
C LEU A 2 -5.86 14.80 -17.16
N LEU A 3 -6.35 14.79 -15.93
CA LEU A 3 -7.01 13.65 -15.30
C LEU A 3 -8.45 14.03 -15.06
N ASP A 4 -9.38 13.40 -15.76
CA ASP A 4 -10.79 13.70 -15.66
C ASP A 4 -11.50 12.71 -14.75
N LEU A 5 -11.86 13.14 -13.53
CA LEU A 5 -12.65 12.34 -12.58
C LEU A 5 -14.14 12.69 -12.63
N SER A 6 -14.59 13.49 -13.61
CA SER A 6 -15.96 14.00 -13.67
C SER A 6 -17.03 12.90 -13.79
N GLN A 7 -16.65 11.70 -14.23
CA GLN A 7 -17.50 10.51 -14.35
C GLN A 7 -17.15 9.43 -13.31
N LEU A 8 -16.39 9.76 -12.27
CA LEU A 8 -16.05 8.81 -11.21
C LEU A 8 -17.29 8.52 -10.36
N GLU A 9 -17.71 7.25 -10.33
CA GLU A 9 -18.83 6.77 -9.51
C GLU A 9 -18.36 6.08 -8.23
N PHE A 10 -17.21 5.38 -8.29
CA PHE A 10 -16.67 4.64 -7.16
C PHE A 10 -15.15 4.51 -7.27
N ILE A 11 -14.46 4.53 -6.13
CA ILE A 11 -13.05 4.17 -6.02
C ILE A 11 -12.79 3.48 -4.67
N SER A 12 -12.18 2.30 -4.70
CA SER A 12 -11.74 1.65 -3.47
C SER A 12 -10.49 2.33 -2.90
N ALA A 13 -10.19 2.05 -1.64
CA ALA A 13 -8.99 2.55 -0.97
C ALA A 13 -7.69 2.10 -1.65
N ALA A 14 -7.62 0.83 -2.08
CA ALA A 14 -6.46 0.30 -2.80
C ALA A 14 -6.30 1.00 -4.17
N ALA A 15 -7.40 1.19 -4.90
CA ALA A 15 -7.39 1.88 -6.19
C ALA A 15 -7.01 3.35 -6.05
N SER A 16 -7.42 4.03 -4.97
CA SER A 16 -7.09 5.44 -4.74
C SER A 16 -5.61 5.66 -4.38
N VAL A 17 -4.98 4.75 -3.62
CA VAL A 17 -3.52 4.79 -3.35
C VAL A 17 -2.72 4.50 -4.62
N LEU A 18 -3.17 3.53 -5.42
CA LEU A 18 -2.59 3.26 -6.73
C LEU A 18 -2.71 4.48 -7.66
N PHE A 19 -3.87 5.12 -7.69
CA PHE A 19 -4.08 6.34 -8.46
C PHE A 19 -3.15 7.47 -7.99
N LEU A 20 -3.11 7.74 -6.68
CA LEU A 20 -2.23 8.74 -6.07
C LEU A 20 -0.76 8.53 -6.45
N SER A 21 -0.26 7.32 -6.27
CA SER A 21 1.12 7.00 -6.63
C SER A 21 1.39 7.14 -8.14
N THR A 22 0.35 7.00 -8.99
CA THR A 22 0.48 7.14 -10.46
C THR A 22 0.71 8.58 -10.79
N VAL A 23 -0.15 9.45 -10.24
CA VAL A 23 -0.09 10.89 -10.45
C VAL A 23 1.23 11.45 -9.95
N GLN A 24 1.63 11.09 -8.72
CA GLN A 24 2.88 11.57 -8.16
C GLN A 24 4.08 11.06 -8.96
N ARG A 25 4.11 9.79 -9.36
CA ARG A 25 5.18 9.27 -10.25
C ARG A 25 5.24 10.05 -11.57
N ALA A 26 4.11 10.22 -12.26
CA ALA A 26 4.05 10.90 -13.55
C ALA A 26 4.56 12.34 -13.48
N ARG A 27 4.33 13.04 -12.36
CA ARG A 27 4.86 14.40 -12.13
C ARG A 27 6.38 14.46 -12.17
N TYR A 28 7.06 13.44 -11.65
CA TYR A 28 8.53 13.40 -11.54
C TYR A 28 9.25 12.86 -12.78
N TYR A 29 8.57 12.14 -13.66
CA TYR A 29 9.14 11.60 -14.91
C TYR A 29 8.77 12.43 -16.16
N GLY A 30 8.30 13.67 -15.98
CA GLY A 30 7.83 14.52 -17.08
C GLY A 30 8.96 15.06 -17.98
N PRO A 31 8.75 15.17 -19.32
CA PRO A 31 9.79 15.45 -20.32
C PRO A 31 10.26 16.92 -20.44
N ASN A 32 9.73 17.86 -19.65
CA ASN A 32 10.13 19.26 -19.79
C ASN A 32 11.44 19.54 -19.03
N SER A 33 12.27 20.43 -19.57
CA SER A 33 13.61 20.83 -19.12
C SER A 33 13.71 21.39 -17.69
N ASN A 34 12.57 21.60 -17.00
CA ASN A 34 12.48 21.91 -15.56
C ASN A 34 11.91 20.75 -14.71
N GLY A 35 11.84 19.54 -15.30
CA GLY A 35 11.66 18.24 -14.66
C GLY A 35 10.26 17.88 -14.17
N ARG A 36 9.19 18.57 -14.59
CA ARG A 36 7.85 18.35 -14.01
C ARG A 36 6.71 18.35 -15.01
N LEU A 37 5.88 17.31 -14.96
CA LEU A 37 4.61 17.23 -15.68
C LEU A 37 3.54 17.97 -14.87
N ASN A 38 2.90 18.99 -15.45
CA ASN A 38 1.72 19.59 -14.83
C ASN A 38 0.56 18.60 -14.90
N VAL A 39 -0.07 18.30 -13.77
CA VAL A 39 -1.24 17.41 -13.69
C VAL A 39 -2.43 18.22 -13.19
N VAL A 40 -3.40 18.40 -14.06
CA VAL A 40 -4.68 19.05 -13.75
C VAL A 40 -5.70 17.95 -13.49
N VAL A 41 -6.38 18.01 -12.35
CA VAL A 41 -7.45 17.07 -11.97
C VAL A 41 -8.78 17.78 -12.15
N ILE A 42 -9.66 17.27 -13.00
CA ILE A 42 -11.07 17.66 -13.04
C ILE A 42 -11.77 16.83 -11.98
N GLU A 43 -12.42 17.50 -11.04
CA GLU A 43 -13.09 16.87 -9.91
C GLU A 43 -14.38 16.14 -10.35
N PRO A 44 -14.86 15.17 -9.55
CA PRO A 44 -16.15 14.53 -9.77
C PRO A 44 -17.29 15.53 -9.87
N LYS A 45 -18.22 15.30 -10.81
CA LYS A 45 -19.47 16.07 -10.92
C LYS A 45 -20.44 15.72 -9.79
N ASP A 46 -20.43 14.47 -9.35
CA ASP A 46 -21.23 14.03 -8.22
C ASP A 46 -20.70 14.68 -6.92
N PRO A 47 -21.52 15.51 -6.24
CA PRO A 47 -21.11 16.17 -5.01
C PRO A 47 -20.83 15.20 -3.86
N VAL A 48 -21.44 14.01 -3.84
CA VAL A 48 -21.20 12.97 -2.83
C VAL A 48 -19.80 12.40 -3.03
N ILE A 49 -19.44 12.02 -4.26
CA ILE A 49 -18.11 11.49 -4.57
C ILE A 49 -17.04 12.55 -4.36
N LYS A 50 -17.28 13.80 -4.81
CA LYS A 50 -16.37 14.91 -4.54
C LYS A 50 -16.18 15.16 -3.04
N GLY A 51 -17.27 15.10 -2.26
CA GLY A 51 -17.24 15.21 -0.80
C GLY A 51 -16.40 14.12 -0.17
N LEU A 52 -16.56 12.87 -0.61
CA LEU A 52 -15.79 11.71 -0.16
C LEU A 52 -14.29 11.86 -0.48
N LEU A 53 -13.92 12.25 -1.70
CA LEU A 53 -12.51 12.44 -2.06
C LEU A 53 -11.86 13.59 -1.27
N SER A 54 -12.64 14.61 -0.93
CA SER A 54 -12.18 15.73 -0.12
C SER A 54 -12.01 15.34 1.35
N SER A 55 -13.01 14.67 1.94
CA SER A 55 -13.02 14.30 3.37
C SER A 55 -11.97 13.24 3.72
N THR A 56 -11.68 12.33 2.79
CA THR A 56 -10.59 11.35 2.94
C THR A 56 -9.20 11.99 2.77
N GLY A 57 -9.13 13.19 2.19
CA GLY A 57 -7.87 13.89 1.92
C GLY A 57 -7.19 13.48 0.61
N LEU A 58 -7.85 12.70 -0.25
CA LEU A 58 -7.26 12.27 -1.54
C LEU A 58 -6.92 13.47 -2.43
N LEU A 59 -7.84 14.43 -2.57
CA LEU A 59 -7.61 15.63 -3.40
C LEU A 59 -6.43 16.47 -2.89
N ALA A 60 -6.27 16.57 -1.57
CA ALA A 60 -5.13 17.23 -0.94
C ALA A 60 -3.82 16.47 -1.25
N ALA A 61 -3.80 15.15 -1.07
CA ALA A 61 -2.63 14.33 -1.36
C ALA A 61 -2.24 14.32 -2.85
N LEU A 62 -3.23 14.35 -3.76
CA LEU A 62 -3.02 14.53 -5.19
C LEU A 62 -2.44 15.90 -5.53
N SER A 63 -2.57 16.89 -4.64
CA SER A 63 -1.98 18.22 -4.81
C SER A 63 -0.59 18.34 -4.19
N CYS A 64 -0.11 17.33 -3.44
CA CYS A 64 1.23 17.28 -2.87
C CYS A 64 2.27 16.82 -3.90
N PHE A 65 3.45 17.46 -3.92
CA PHE A 65 4.53 17.12 -4.86
C PHE A 65 5.93 17.51 -4.37
N ARG A 66 6.09 17.92 -3.11
CA ARG A 66 7.38 18.22 -2.48
C ARG A 66 7.42 17.55 -1.12
N ASP A 67 8.62 17.32 -0.60
CA ASP A 67 8.79 16.70 0.72
C ASP A 67 8.04 17.47 1.81
N LYS A 68 8.08 18.82 1.80
CA LYS A 68 7.29 19.64 2.73
C LYS A 68 5.77 19.43 2.62
N ASP A 69 5.27 19.13 1.41
CA ASP A 69 3.85 18.88 1.20
C ASP A 69 3.48 17.49 1.76
N PHE A 70 4.39 16.51 1.66
CA PHE A 70 4.21 15.18 2.26
C PHE A 70 4.25 15.24 3.80
N GLU A 71 5.18 16.03 4.36
CA GLU A 71 5.21 16.29 5.80
C GLU A 71 3.89 16.89 6.30
N GLN A 72 3.30 17.80 5.52
CA GLN A 72 2.01 18.40 5.86
C GLN A 72 0.89 17.36 5.95
N LEU A 73 0.88 16.31 5.13
CA LEU A 73 -0.13 15.25 5.19
C LEU A 73 -0.13 14.53 6.56
N PHE A 74 1.05 14.32 7.14
CA PHE A 74 1.15 13.75 8.49
C PHE A 74 0.64 14.72 9.56
N LEU A 75 0.91 16.02 9.40
CA LEU A 75 0.50 17.05 10.36
C LEU A 75 -1.02 17.30 10.34
N THR A 76 -1.66 17.22 9.18
CA THR A 76 -3.10 17.46 9.02
C THR A 76 -3.96 16.24 9.29
N GLY A 77 -3.37 15.09 9.60
CA GLY A 77 -4.14 13.87 9.82
C GLY A 77 -4.76 13.33 8.52
N SER A 78 -4.08 13.41 7.37
CA SER A 78 -4.58 12.86 6.09
C SER A 78 -4.72 11.33 6.13
N ASN A 79 -5.73 10.72 5.48
CA ASN A 79 -5.72 9.26 5.29
C ASN A 79 -4.57 8.82 4.38
N TYR A 80 -4.17 9.67 3.45
CA TYR A 80 -3.16 9.37 2.44
C TYR A 80 -1.81 9.93 2.84
N LEU A 81 -0.79 9.06 2.83
CA LEU A 81 0.56 9.37 3.28
C LEU A 81 1.59 8.84 2.28
N THR A 82 2.78 9.43 2.29
CA THR A 82 3.93 8.94 1.51
C THR A 82 5.22 9.31 2.23
N GLY A 83 6.23 8.48 2.06
CA GLY A 83 7.56 8.68 2.60
C GLY A 83 8.60 7.91 1.78
N ASN A 84 9.86 8.02 2.17
CA ASN A 84 10.98 7.35 1.50
C ASN A 84 12.09 6.90 2.46
N ILE A 85 11.81 6.88 3.76
CA ILE A 85 12.73 6.37 4.80
C ILE A 85 12.01 5.26 5.57
N PRO A 86 11.78 4.09 4.97
CA PRO A 86 10.85 3.07 5.50
C PRO A 86 11.02 2.74 6.99
N LYS A 87 12.27 2.60 7.46
CA LYS A 87 12.56 2.32 8.89
C LYS A 87 12.07 3.39 9.87
N LYS A 88 12.13 4.67 9.49
CA LYS A 88 11.63 5.77 10.33
C LYS A 88 10.12 5.96 10.14
N ASP A 89 9.70 5.76 8.90
CA ASP A 89 8.35 6.00 8.43
C ASP A 89 7.33 5.01 9.01
N ALA A 90 7.73 3.78 9.32
CA ALA A 90 6.83 2.77 9.86
C ALA A 90 6.28 3.13 11.25
N LYS A 91 7.17 3.53 12.16
CA LYS A 91 6.78 4.10 13.45
C LYS A 91 5.90 5.34 13.26
N ARG A 92 6.29 6.23 12.37
CA ARG A 92 5.55 7.47 12.08
C ARG A 92 4.14 7.20 11.54
N LEU A 93 3.98 6.22 10.66
CA LEU A 93 2.69 5.79 10.14
C LEU A 93 1.81 5.22 11.26
N SER A 94 2.38 4.35 12.10
CA SER A 94 1.64 3.78 13.23
C SER A 94 1.18 4.85 14.22
N GLU A 95 2.07 5.77 14.60
CA GLU A 95 1.76 6.91 15.48
C GLU A 95 0.71 7.84 14.86
N HIS A 96 0.77 8.05 13.54
CA HIS A 96 -0.23 8.84 12.83
C HIS A 96 -1.61 8.21 12.90
N ILE A 97 -1.72 6.90 12.64
CA ILE A 97 -2.99 6.16 12.70
C ILE A 97 -3.54 6.23 14.13
N CYS A 98 -2.71 5.94 15.14
CA CYS A 98 -3.10 6.05 16.55
C CYS A 98 -3.61 7.44 16.89
N LYS A 99 -2.86 8.50 16.55
CA LYS A 99 -3.26 9.88 16.84
C LYS A 99 -4.56 10.26 16.13
N LYS A 100 -4.72 9.85 14.86
CA LYS A 100 -5.88 10.19 14.04
C LYS A 100 -7.17 9.56 14.59
N TYR A 101 -7.11 8.27 14.94
CA TYR A 101 -8.25 7.52 15.43
C TYR A 101 -8.32 7.44 16.97
N LYS A 102 -7.49 8.25 17.66
CA LYS A 102 -7.42 8.34 19.14
C LYS A 102 -7.19 6.99 19.82
N LEU A 103 -6.31 6.19 19.25
CA LEU A 103 -5.92 4.88 19.77
C LEU A 103 -4.68 4.98 20.64
N ASP A 104 -4.66 4.25 21.75
CA ASP A 104 -3.44 4.07 22.55
C ASP A 104 -2.41 3.23 21.80
N LYS A 105 -2.87 2.22 21.05
CA LYS A 105 -2.06 1.31 20.24
C LYS A 105 -2.86 0.79 19.05
N LEU A 106 -2.15 0.37 18.00
CA LEU A 106 -2.80 -0.30 16.87
C LEU A 106 -3.33 -1.69 17.25
N PRO A 107 -4.45 -2.14 16.65
CA PRO A 107 -5.01 -3.46 16.91
C PRO A 107 -4.09 -4.58 16.41
N ASN A 108 -4.22 -5.76 17.01
CA ASN A 108 -3.73 -7.04 16.49
C ASN A 108 -2.27 -7.05 15.98
N ARG A 109 -1.36 -6.33 16.62
CA ARG A 109 0.05 -6.21 16.15
C ARG A 109 0.22 -5.61 14.74
N LEU A 110 -0.76 -4.85 14.25
CA LEU A 110 -0.70 -4.16 12.97
C LEU A 110 0.55 -3.26 12.85
N SER A 111 1.08 -2.72 13.96
CA SER A 111 2.34 -1.98 13.93
C SER A 111 3.52 -2.82 13.43
N THR A 112 3.61 -4.08 13.86
CA THR A 112 4.66 -5.02 13.43
C THR A 112 4.48 -5.38 11.95
N ALA A 113 3.24 -5.58 11.50
CA ALA A 113 2.94 -5.84 10.11
C ALA A 113 3.27 -4.63 9.19
N ILE A 114 3.00 -3.40 9.66
CA ILE A 114 3.40 -2.16 8.98
C ILE A 114 4.93 -2.04 8.89
N ASP A 115 5.64 -2.35 9.99
CA ASP A 115 7.11 -2.36 10.01
C ASP A 115 7.65 -3.31 8.94
N GLU A 116 7.12 -4.54 8.84
CA GLU A 116 7.57 -5.50 7.84
C GLU A 116 7.16 -5.15 6.42
N GLY A 117 5.95 -4.62 6.21
CA GLY A 117 5.52 -4.10 4.91
C GLY A 117 6.48 -3.04 4.38
N LEU A 118 6.90 -2.08 5.22
CA LEU A 118 7.85 -1.04 4.84
C LEU A 118 9.30 -1.53 4.75
N LEU A 119 9.71 -2.52 5.56
CA LEU A 119 11.00 -3.18 5.39
C LEU A 119 11.08 -3.93 4.04
N ASN A 120 9.99 -4.53 3.57
CA ASN A 120 9.92 -5.12 2.24
C ASN A 120 10.11 -4.08 1.14
N VAL A 121 9.55 -2.87 1.28
CA VAL A 121 9.83 -1.75 0.36
C VAL A 121 11.32 -1.40 0.34
N LEU A 122 11.95 -1.31 1.52
CA LEU A 122 13.36 -0.97 1.63
C LEU A 122 14.28 -2.00 0.97
N HIS A 123 13.97 -3.28 1.12
CA HIS A 123 14.86 -4.38 0.74
C HIS A 123 14.62 -4.92 -0.66
N HIS A 124 13.37 -4.86 -1.15
CA HIS A 124 12.95 -5.65 -2.31
C HIS A 124 12.35 -4.83 -3.45
N ALA A 125 11.70 -3.70 -3.14
CA ALA A 125 10.96 -2.97 -4.16
C ALA A 125 11.85 -2.39 -5.26
N TYR A 126 13.00 -1.79 -4.93
CA TYR A 126 13.72 -0.93 -5.87
C TYR A 126 15.15 -1.40 -6.17
N SER A 127 15.60 -1.19 -7.40
CA SER A 127 16.99 -1.41 -7.82
C SER A 127 17.84 -0.15 -7.67
N ASP A 128 19.17 -0.27 -7.71
CA ASP A 128 20.08 0.89 -7.65
C ASP A 128 19.92 1.88 -8.81
N LYS A 129 19.36 1.44 -9.94
CA LYS A 129 19.08 2.27 -11.12
C LYS A 129 17.78 3.07 -11.01
N THR A 130 17.04 2.90 -9.92
CA THR A 130 15.77 3.59 -9.68
C THR A 130 16.01 5.08 -9.50
N HIS A 131 15.17 5.92 -10.13
CA HIS A 131 15.22 7.38 -9.95
C HIS A 131 15.17 7.76 -8.47
N SER A 132 15.93 8.78 -8.06
CA SER A 132 16.11 9.17 -6.65
C SER A 132 14.80 9.42 -5.92
N PHE A 133 13.82 10.05 -6.57
CA PHE A 133 12.48 10.24 -6.01
C PHE A 133 11.81 8.91 -5.66
N MET A 134 11.91 7.89 -6.53
CA MET A 134 11.24 6.62 -6.36
C MET A 134 11.96 5.67 -5.39
N LYS A 135 13.26 5.90 -5.14
CA LYS A 135 14.07 5.04 -4.29
C LYS A 135 13.47 4.93 -2.89
N SER A 136 13.13 3.70 -2.50
CA SER A 136 12.48 3.36 -1.22
C SER A 136 11.17 4.10 -0.93
N ARG A 137 10.53 4.67 -1.96
CA ARG A 137 9.28 5.40 -1.79
C ARG A 137 8.11 4.46 -1.62
N TRP A 138 7.24 4.80 -0.70
CA TRP A 138 5.99 4.10 -0.43
C TRP A 138 4.85 5.10 -0.36
N TRP A 139 3.64 4.60 -0.56
CA TRP A 139 2.38 5.31 -0.38
C TRP A 139 1.50 4.51 0.54
N ALA A 140 0.67 5.17 1.33
CA ALA A 140 -0.30 4.48 2.16
C ALA A 140 -1.66 5.18 2.17
N CYS A 141 -2.69 4.41 2.48
CA CYS A 141 -3.96 4.90 2.97
C CYS A 141 -4.29 4.20 4.29
N ALA A 142 -4.71 4.95 5.29
CA ALA A 142 -5.26 4.39 6.52
C ALA A 142 -6.61 5.04 6.85
N GLN A 143 -7.67 4.24 6.89
CA GLN A 143 -9.02 4.71 7.09
C GLN A 143 -9.88 3.74 7.89
N VAL A 144 -10.84 4.26 8.65
CA VAL A 144 -11.92 3.46 9.21
C VAL A 144 -13.06 3.45 8.20
N VAL A 145 -13.47 2.26 7.78
CA VAL A 145 -14.63 2.03 6.90
C VAL A 145 -15.70 1.27 7.65
N GLU A 146 -16.95 1.42 7.23
CA GLU A 146 -18.08 0.71 7.80
C GLU A 146 -18.57 -0.34 6.78
N ASP A 147 -18.77 -1.58 7.23
CA ASP A 147 -19.33 -2.64 6.41
C ASP A 147 -20.88 -2.58 6.35
N GLU A 148 -21.49 -3.47 5.56
CA GLU A 148 -22.95 -3.55 5.40
C GLU A 148 -23.72 -3.79 6.71
N ASN A 149 -23.05 -4.37 7.72
CA ASN A 149 -23.61 -4.65 9.05
C ASN A 149 -23.27 -3.56 10.08
N LYS A 150 -22.78 -2.41 9.62
CA LYS A 150 -22.35 -1.28 10.44
C LYS A 150 -21.15 -1.56 11.37
N ARG A 151 -20.40 -2.61 11.08
CA ARG A 151 -19.14 -2.87 11.80
C ARG A 151 -18.06 -2.01 11.18
N LYS A 152 -17.24 -1.44 12.04
CA LYS A 152 -16.13 -0.60 11.60
C LYS A 152 -14.89 -1.47 11.40
N HIS A 153 -14.12 -1.12 10.39
CA HIS A 153 -12.87 -1.78 10.04
C HIS A 153 -11.79 -0.74 9.84
N LEU A 154 -10.65 -0.89 10.51
CA LEU A 154 -9.45 -0.14 10.22
C LEU A 154 -8.77 -0.78 9.01
N GLN A 155 -8.85 -0.11 7.87
CA GLN A 155 -8.08 -0.42 6.68
C GLN A 155 -6.73 0.28 6.72
N CYS A 156 -5.66 -0.47 6.50
CA CYS A 156 -4.32 0.05 6.29
C CYS A 156 -3.74 -0.55 5.01
N ILE A 157 -3.35 0.32 4.09
CA ILE A 157 -2.84 -0.05 2.77
C ILE A 157 -1.45 0.54 2.62
N ILE A 158 -0.49 -0.28 2.20
CA ILE A 158 0.87 0.13 1.83
C ILE A 158 1.09 -0.25 0.38
N LEU A 159 1.64 0.67 -0.40
CA LEU A 159 1.95 0.49 -1.81
C LEU A 159 3.38 0.92 -2.12
N ASP A 160 4.08 0.09 -2.89
CA ASP A 160 5.30 0.47 -3.58
C ASP A 160 5.19 0.28 -5.10
N ARG A 161 6.07 0.94 -5.85
CA ARG A 161 6.13 0.94 -7.32
C ARG A 161 7.32 0.14 -7.83
N GLY A 162 7.73 -0.86 -7.07
CA GLY A 162 8.93 -1.63 -7.27
C GLY A 162 8.84 -2.69 -8.35
N VAL A 163 9.78 -3.63 -8.31
CA VAL A 163 9.91 -4.75 -9.25
C VAL A 163 8.87 -5.85 -9.03
N GLY A 164 8.13 -5.80 -7.91
CA GLY A 164 7.11 -6.79 -7.53
C GLY A 164 7.67 -8.03 -6.83
N VAL A 165 6.76 -8.84 -6.30
CA VAL A 165 7.09 -10.00 -5.46
C VAL A 165 7.76 -11.11 -6.25
N ALA A 166 7.24 -11.46 -7.44
CA ALA A 166 7.80 -12.52 -8.28
C ALA A 166 9.27 -12.27 -8.64
N SER A 167 9.58 -11.05 -9.08
CA SER A 167 10.96 -10.64 -9.39
C SER A 167 11.88 -10.66 -8.16
N SER A 168 11.33 -10.43 -6.97
CA SER A 168 12.08 -10.46 -5.71
C SER A 168 12.38 -11.90 -5.27
N ILE A 169 11.40 -12.80 -5.40
CA ILE A 169 11.54 -14.23 -5.10
C ILE A 169 12.54 -14.89 -6.06
N ALA A 170 12.45 -14.59 -7.36
CA ALA A 170 13.36 -15.14 -8.36
C ALA A 170 14.84 -14.88 -8.08
N LYS A 171 15.17 -13.80 -7.35
CA LYS A 171 16.56 -13.50 -6.93
C LYS A 171 17.05 -14.40 -5.80
N GLY A 172 16.19 -14.70 -4.83
CA GLY A 172 16.53 -15.53 -3.66
C GLY A 172 16.37 -17.02 -3.91
N TYR A 173 15.47 -17.38 -4.82
CA TYR A 173 15.16 -18.76 -5.19
C TYR A 173 15.21 -18.92 -6.72
N PRO A 174 16.40 -18.95 -7.34
CA PRO A 174 16.53 -19.07 -8.79
C PRO A 174 15.82 -20.29 -9.35
N ASP A 175 15.80 -21.42 -8.63
CA ASP A 175 15.10 -22.63 -9.08
C ASP A 175 13.56 -22.47 -9.13
N LYS A 176 13.03 -21.38 -8.54
CA LYS A 176 11.63 -20.98 -8.61
C LYS A 176 11.35 -19.93 -9.69
N LEU A 177 12.34 -19.62 -10.56
CA LEU A 177 12.19 -18.73 -11.72
C LEU A 177 11.00 -19.08 -12.63
N ASN A 178 10.59 -20.37 -12.65
CA ASN A 178 9.50 -20.88 -13.47
C ASN A 178 8.11 -20.82 -12.80
N MET A 179 7.95 -20.09 -11.68
CA MET A 179 6.61 -19.74 -11.20
C MET A 179 5.96 -18.80 -12.22
N ASN A 180 5.24 -19.37 -13.19
CA ASN A 180 4.66 -18.65 -14.33
C ASN A 180 3.57 -17.64 -13.94
N LEU A 181 3.09 -17.69 -12.69
CA LEU A 181 2.01 -16.85 -12.19
C LEU A 181 2.51 -15.99 -11.03
N ASP A 182 2.25 -14.69 -11.11
CA ASP A 182 2.55 -13.74 -10.03
C ASP A 182 1.84 -14.14 -8.74
N SER A 183 0.61 -14.64 -8.84
CA SER A 183 -0.18 -15.09 -7.69
C SER A 183 0.48 -16.25 -6.95
N ALA A 184 1.05 -17.20 -7.71
CA ALA A 184 1.80 -18.32 -7.13
C ALA A 184 3.09 -17.85 -6.46
N ALA A 185 3.79 -16.86 -7.03
CA ALA A 185 4.98 -16.29 -6.42
C ALA A 185 4.67 -15.54 -5.11
N ILE A 186 3.54 -14.81 -5.05
CA ILE A 186 3.05 -14.19 -3.81
C ILE A 186 2.72 -15.27 -2.78
N GLN A 187 2.00 -16.32 -3.18
CA GLN A 187 1.65 -17.41 -2.26
C GLN A 187 2.90 -18.09 -1.68
N PHE A 188 3.91 -18.32 -2.50
CA PHE A 188 5.19 -18.87 -2.04
C PHE A 188 5.94 -17.90 -1.12
N ALA A 189 5.98 -16.61 -1.45
CA ALA A 189 6.59 -15.58 -0.58
C ALA A 189 5.97 -15.52 0.82
N MET A 190 4.69 -15.90 0.93
CA MET A 190 3.94 -15.90 2.19
C MET A 190 4.00 -17.21 2.95
N GLN A 191 4.80 -18.19 2.52
CA GLN A 191 5.08 -19.40 3.30
C GLN A 191 6.09 -19.11 4.43
N GLU A 192 5.98 -19.88 5.51
CA GLU A 192 6.91 -19.78 6.63
C GLU A 192 8.35 -20.06 6.17
N GLY A 193 9.31 -19.25 6.65
CA GLY A 193 10.73 -19.45 6.35
C GLY A 193 11.18 -19.01 4.94
N VAL A 194 10.27 -18.49 4.10
CA VAL A 194 10.64 -17.97 2.77
C VAL A 194 11.22 -16.57 2.89
N THR A 195 12.47 -16.39 2.45
CA THR A 195 13.21 -15.12 2.47
C THR A 195 14.10 -14.98 1.25
N SER A 196 14.04 -13.83 0.57
CA SER A 196 14.91 -13.56 -0.59
C SER A 196 16.31 -13.04 -0.21
N THR A 197 16.60 -12.86 1.08
CA THR A 197 17.86 -12.27 1.56
C THR A 197 18.90 -13.26 2.07
N GLY A 198 18.51 -14.52 2.36
CA GLY A 198 19.41 -15.56 2.85
C GLY A 198 20.16 -15.24 4.16
N LYS A 199 19.68 -14.27 4.96
CA LYS A 199 20.29 -13.88 6.24
C LYS A 199 19.65 -14.61 7.42
N ASP A 200 20.46 -15.13 8.33
CA ASP A 200 20.01 -15.76 9.58
C ASP A 200 19.11 -14.82 10.40
N GLY A 201 18.00 -15.35 10.91
CA GLY A 201 17.00 -14.60 11.70
C GLY A 201 15.91 -13.90 10.88
N ARG A 202 15.94 -13.99 9.54
CA ARG A 202 14.89 -13.46 8.64
C ARG A 202 14.10 -14.62 8.01
N GLY A 203 12.94 -14.92 8.56
CA GLY A 203 11.96 -15.87 8.03
C GLY A 203 10.55 -15.70 8.61
N LEU A 204 10.39 -14.69 9.48
CA LEU A 204 9.15 -14.35 10.19
C LEU A 204 8.35 -13.23 9.50
N GLY A 205 8.90 -12.56 8.48
CA GLY A 205 8.24 -11.38 7.90
C GLY A 205 6.87 -11.67 7.28
N SER A 206 6.70 -12.84 6.66
CA SER A 206 5.40 -13.30 6.17
C SER A 206 4.43 -13.61 7.31
N GLU A 207 4.93 -14.19 8.41
CA GLU A 207 4.16 -14.47 9.63
C GLU A 207 3.75 -13.17 10.34
N ASP A 208 4.66 -12.20 10.48
CA ASP A 208 4.40 -10.89 11.07
C ASP A 208 3.36 -10.09 10.25
N MET A 209 3.35 -10.25 8.92
CA MET A 209 2.31 -9.67 8.06
C MET A 209 0.94 -10.37 8.23
N LYS A 210 0.90 -11.68 8.49
CA LYS A 210 -0.34 -12.46 8.69
C LYS A 210 -0.88 -12.36 10.13
N HIS A 211 -0.03 -12.11 11.11
CA HIS A 211 -0.40 -12.04 12.53
C HIS A 211 -1.63 -11.18 12.85
N PRO A 212 -1.85 -10.01 12.19
CA PRO A 212 -3.02 -9.20 12.49
C PRO A 212 -4.37 -9.85 12.22
N ILE A 213 -4.43 -10.80 11.27
CA ILE A 213 -5.68 -11.47 10.89
C ILE A 213 -5.88 -12.82 11.59
N GLU A 214 -4.82 -13.36 12.22
CA GLU A 214 -4.90 -14.59 13.00
C GLU A 214 -5.57 -14.36 14.36
N LEU A 215 -5.38 -13.16 14.91
CA LEU A 215 -5.87 -12.77 16.24
C LEU A 215 -7.34 -12.32 16.25
N SER A 216 -8.01 -12.31 15.11
CA SER A 216 -9.20 -11.46 14.93
C SER A 216 -10.45 -12.18 14.39
N CYS A 217 -11.45 -11.38 14.04
CA CYS A 217 -12.81 -11.78 13.69
C CYS A 217 -12.91 -12.36 12.28
N GLU A 218 -14.07 -12.94 11.95
CA GLU A 218 -14.27 -13.66 10.68
C GLU A 218 -14.07 -12.80 9.41
N ASN A 219 -14.13 -11.47 9.51
CA ASN A 219 -14.09 -10.57 8.35
C ASN A 219 -12.76 -9.84 8.17
N ASP A 220 -11.79 -10.10 9.05
CA ASP A 220 -10.46 -9.55 8.94
C ASP A 220 -9.70 -10.21 7.80
N PHE A 221 -8.95 -9.42 7.04
CA PHE A 221 -8.18 -9.96 5.93
C PHE A 221 -6.87 -9.21 5.68
N LEU A 222 -5.94 -9.95 5.09
CA LEU A 222 -4.72 -9.46 4.47
C LEU A 222 -4.82 -9.75 2.97
N CYS A 223 -4.72 -8.72 2.13
CA CYS A 223 -4.64 -8.87 0.69
C CYS A 223 -3.29 -8.37 0.18
N ILE A 224 -2.63 -9.16 -0.66
CA ILE A 224 -1.41 -8.78 -1.34
C ILE A 224 -1.66 -8.84 -2.84
N TYR A 225 -1.49 -7.70 -3.49
CA TYR A 225 -1.57 -7.58 -4.94
C TYR A 225 -0.20 -7.21 -5.50
N SER A 226 0.35 -7.97 -6.44
CA SER A 226 1.61 -7.63 -7.11
C SER A 226 1.56 -8.03 -8.57
N HIS A 227 1.77 -7.06 -9.46
CA HIS A 227 1.63 -7.24 -10.92
C HIS A 227 0.26 -7.78 -11.31
N LYS A 228 0.17 -9.06 -11.64
CA LYS A 228 -1.09 -9.71 -12.01
C LYS A 228 -1.60 -10.65 -10.92
N GLY A 229 -0.85 -10.83 -9.84
CA GLY A 229 -1.18 -11.76 -8.78
C GLY A 229 -1.91 -11.08 -7.65
N GLU A 230 -2.92 -11.75 -7.12
CA GLU A 230 -3.60 -11.39 -5.88
C GLU A 230 -3.66 -12.62 -4.97
N VAL A 231 -3.28 -12.43 -3.70
CA VAL A 231 -3.47 -13.44 -2.67
C VAL A 231 -4.12 -12.78 -1.47
N LYS A 232 -5.31 -13.25 -1.11
CA LYS A 232 -6.06 -12.80 0.05
C LYS A 232 -6.09 -13.90 1.10
N PHE A 233 -5.66 -13.56 2.30
CA PHE A 233 -5.74 -14.38 3.50
C PHE A 233 -6.86 -13.83 4.37
N ASP A 234 -7.74 -14.72 4.80
CA ASP A 234 -8.61 -14.51 5.95
C ASP A 234 -8.33 -15.62 6.97
N LYS A 235 -9.04 -15.63 8.10
CA LYS A 235 -8.80 -16.56 9.20
C LYS A 235 -8.85 -18.04 8.80
N GLN A 236 -9.61 -18.38 7.75
CA GLN A 236 -9.95 -19.77 7.42
C GLN A 236 -9.51 -20.16 6.01
N ASN A 237 -9.30 -19.18 5.13
CA ASN A 237 -9.12 -19.42 3.71
C ASN A 237 -7.97 -18.59 3.14
N VAL A 238 -7.40 -19.12 2.06
CA VAL A 238 -6.48 -18.41 1.19
C VAL A 238 -7.10 -18.40 -0.20
N THR A 239 -7.44 -17.21 -0.68
CA THR A 239 -7.92 -16.99 -2.05
C THR A 239 -6.74 -16.56 -2.91
N VAL A 240 -6.53 -17.23 -4.05
CA VAL A 240 -5.44 -16.94 -4.99
C VAL A 240 -6.06 -16.63 -6.34
N LEU A 241 -5.81 -15.42 -6.85
CA LEU A 241 -6.33 -14.97 -8.13
C LEU A 241 -5.20 -14.48 -9.03
N GLN A 242 -5.33 -14.79 -10.32
CA GLN A 242 -4.46 -14.29 -11.37
C GLN A 242 -5.29 -13.42 -12.30
N HIS A 243 -4.95 -12.14 -12.37
CA HIS A 243 -5.60 -11.15 -13.21
C HIS A 243 -5.01 -11.13 -14.62
N LEU A 244 -5.80 -10.65 -15.58
CA LEU A 244 -5.35 -10.44 -16.95
C LEU A 244 -4.45 -9.21 -17.06
N ASP A 245 -4.87 -8.13 -16.39
CA ASP A 245 -4.20 -6.84 -16.36
C ASP A 245 -3.12 -6.79 -15.28
N THR A 246 -2.04 -6.07 -15.59
CA THR A 246 -0.91 -5.89 -14.68
C THR A 246 -0.95 -4.51 -14.04
N VAL A 247 -0.69 -4.48 -12.74
CA VAL A 247 -0.39 -3.24 -12.03
C VAL A 247 1.08 -3.25 -11.65
N SER A 248 1.86 -2.30 -12.17
CA SER A 248 3.29 -2.18 -11.82
C SER A 248 3.50 -1.60 -10.41
N SER A 249 3.11 -2.37 -9.41
CA SER A 249 3.20 -2.08 -7.98
C SER A 249 3.07 -3.36 -7.15
N THR A 250 3.44 -3.27 -5.88
CA THR A 250 2.96 -4.18 -4.84
C THR A 250 2.05 -3.40 -3.91
N ILE A 251 0.88 -3.95 -3.59
CA ILE A 251 -0.10 -3.41 -2.64
C ILE A 251 -0.26 -4.45 -1.55
N ILE A 252 -0.17 -4.01 -0.29
CA ILE A 252 -0.45 -4.80 0.89
C ILE A 252 -1.59 -4.09 1.61
N GLU A 253 -2.69 -4.78 1.85
CA GLU A 253 -3.88 -4.26 2.48
C GLU A 253 -4.27 -5.12 3.68
N TRP A 254 -4.34 -4.52 4.85
CA TRP A 254 -4.99 -5.10 6.01
C TRP A 254 -6.34 -4.42 6.22
N SER A 255 -7.37 -5.19 6.49
CA SER A 255 -8.66 -4.70 6.99
C SER A 255 -8.97 -5.46 8.26
N LEU A 256 -9.02 -4.75 9.38
CA LEU A 256 -9.20 -5.34 10.71
C LEU A 256 -10.41 -4.74 11.38
N GLU A 257 -11.25 -5.57 11.99
CA GLU A 257 -12.39 -5.10 12.79
C GLU A 257 -11.90 -4.11 13.86
N PHE A 258 -12.65 -3.03 14.01
CA PHE A 258 -12.27 -1.85 14.75
C PHE A 258 -13.43 -1.43 15.66
N ASP A 259 -13.25 -1.65 16.95
CA ASP A 259 -14.17 -1.14 17.97
C ASP A 259 -13.59 0.15 18.56
N ASP A 260 -14.42 1.21 18.59
CA ASP A 260 -14.09 2.53 19.18
C ASP A 260 -13.92 2.47 20.71
#